data_AF-A0A1G0F0V2-F1
#
_entry.id   AF-A0A1G0F0V2-F1
#
_cell.length_a   1.000
_cell.length_b   1.000
_cell.length_c   1.000
_cell.angle_alpha   90.00
_cell.angle_beta   90.00
_cell.angle_gamma   90.00
#
_symmetry.space_group_name_H-M   'P 1'
#
loop_
_entity.id
_entity.type
_entity.pdbx_description
1 polymer ?
#
loop_
_entity_poly.entity_id
_entity_poly.type
_entity_poly.pdbx_seq_one_letter_code
_entity_poly.pdbx_strand_id
1 'polypeptide(L)'
;MVEVDNVRLLDERGQNLLRNGDFSQGGDFWFFKSGDHLFWHAKNLWVHLLFEQGWLGVVLFSMIMILALVRLMRAVGQGGLEATVLLAALGAWAIVGMVDSLVDAPRLALLVYGLLFIGAAWGASPRAPAKSRQRSRHHRRYGSDSVAGPA
;
A
#
# COMPACT_ATOMS: atom_id res chain seq x y z
N MET A 1 -29.23 -5.45 30.02
CA MET A 1 -28.31 -4.56 30.74
C MET A 1 -28.12 -5.17 32.12
N VAL A 2 -26.87 -5.33 32.58
CA VAL A 2 -26.58 -5.86 33.91
C VAL A 2 -26.14 -4.70 34.78
N GLU A 3 -26.81 -4.52 35.91
CA GLU A 3 -26.48 -3.53 36.93
C GLU A 3 -25.79 -4.27 38.08
N VAL A 4 -24.66 -3.74 38.54
CA VAL A 4 -23.88 -4.30 39.64
C VAL A 4 -23.80 -3.25 40.72
N ASP A 5 -24.20 -3.61 41.93
CA ASP A 5 -24.21 -2.73 43.09
C ASP A 5 -23.86 -3.52 44.36
N ASN A 6 -23.40 -2.82 45.39
CA ASN A 6 -23.10 -3.33 46.73
C ASN A 6 -22.07 -4.48 46.72
N VAL A 7 -21.00 -4.32 45.96
CA VAL A 7 -19.89 -5.27 45.91
C VAL A 7 -19.10 -5.21 47.22
N ARG A 8 -18.82 -6.37 47.82
CA ARG A 8 -18.07 -6.48 49.07
C ARG A 8 -16.92 -7.45 48.92
N LEU A 9 -15.75 -7.08 49.45
CA LEU A 9 -14.61 -7.96 49.59
C LEU A 9 -14.36 -8.13 51.09
N LEU A 10 -14.67 -9.30 51.62
CA LEU A 10 -14.55 -9.56 53.06
C LEU A 10 -13.18 -10.17 53.36
N ASP A 11 -12.53 -9.72 54.43
CA ASP A 11 -11.39 -10.43 55.00
C ASP A 11 -11.84 -11.67 55.82
N GLU A 12 -10.88 -12.41 56.37
CA GLU A 12 -11.15 -13.58 57.22
C GLU A 12 -11.96 -13.26 58.49
N ARG A 13 -12.08 -11.98 58.84
CA ARG A 13 -12.82 -11.46 60.00
C ARG A 13 -14.17 -10.83 59.60
N GLY A 14 -14.55 -10.92 58.32
CA GLY A 14 -15.81 -10.38 57.79
C GLY A 14 -15.82 -8.87 57.60
N GLN A 15 -14.67 -8.19 57.63
CA GLN A 15 -14.56 -6.75 57.38
C GLN A 15 -14.53 -6.47 55.88
N ASN A 16 -15.34 -5.51 55.42
CA ASN A 16 -15.33 -5.11 54.01
C ASN A 16 -14.11 -4.23 53.71
N LEU A 17 -13.29 -4.69 52.78
CA LEU A 17 -12.07 -4.03 52.33
C LEU A 17 -12.33 -3.06 51.15
N LEU A 18 -13.50 -3.12 50.50
CA LEU A 18 -13.87 -2.20 49.42
C LEU A 18 -14.40 -0.88 49.98
N ARG A 19 -13.85 0.24 49.48
CA ARG A 19 -14.19 1.59 49.92
C ARG A 19 -15.41 2.20 49.22
N ASN A 20 -15.68 1.82 47.97
CA ASN A 20 -16.76 2.37 47.14
C ASN A 20 -17.52 1.25 46.42
N GLY A 21 -17.97 0.23 47.17
CA GLY A 21 -18.63 -0.95 46.60
C GLY A 21 -20.06 -0.70 46.11
N ASP A 22 -20.68 0.40 46.55
CA ASP A 22 -22.04 0.83 46.19
C ASP A 22 -22.05 1.86 45.04
N PHE A 23 -20.88 2.19 44.51
CA PHE A 23 -20.69 3.18 43.44
C PHE A 23 -21.32 4.56 43.73
N SER A 24 -21.59 4.89 45.00
CA SER A 24 -22.18 6.17 45.41
C SER A 24 -21.25 7.35 45.17
N GLN A 25 -19.93 7.09 45.14
CA GLN A 25 -18.89 8.04 44.74
C GLN A 25 -18.52 7.85 43.25
N GLY A 26 -19.42 7.32 42.44
CA GLY A 26 -19.18 7.02 41.03
C GLY A 26 -18.10 5.95 40.86
N GLY A 27 -17.12 6.20 39.99
CA GLY A 27 -16.02 5.28 39.66
C GLY A 27 -14.82 5.35 40.61
N ASP A 28 -14.88 6.12 41.70
CA ASP A 28 -13.74 6.28 42.60
C ASP A 28 -13.28 4.93 43.17
N PHE A 29 -11.97 4.70 43.23
CA PHE A 29 -11.34 3.43 43.62
C PHE A 29 -11.59 2.23 42.68
N TRP A 30 -12.30 2.43 41.58
CA TRP A 30 -12.49 1.42 40.53
C TRP A 30 -11.74 1.82 39.26
N PHE A 31 -10.70 1.05 38.93
CA PHE A 31 -9.92 1.28 37.72
C PHE A 31 -10.35 0.31 36.63
N PHE A 32 -10.94 0.83 35.56
CA PHE A 32 -11.17 0.09 34.34
C PHE A 32 -9.86 -0.01 33.57
N LYS A 33 -9.09 -1.09 33.80
CA LYS A 33 -8.02 -1.45 32.87
C LYS A 33 -8.68 -2.08 31.65
N SER A 34 -8.83 -1.30 30.59
CA SER A 34 -9.05 -1.88 29.26
C SER A 34 -7.83 -2.76 28.97
N GLY A 35 -8.00 -4.08 29.07
CA GLY A 35 -6.90 -5.05 29.00
C GLY A 35 -6.09 -4.87 27.74
N ASP A 36 -4.76 -4.97 27.84
CA ASP A 36 -3.78 -4.72 26.79
C ASP A 36 -4.24 -5.22 25.41
N HIS A 37 -4.83 -4.32 24.61
CA HIS A 37 -5.41 -4.60 23.30
C HIS A 37 -4.34 -4.76 22.20
N LEU A 38 -3.06 -4.75 22.61
CA LEU A 38 -1.90 -4.81 21.74
C LEU A 38 -1.51 -6.23 21.33
N PHE A 39 -2.04 -7.28 21.95
CA PHE A 39 -1.58 -8.65 21.68
C PHE A 39 -2.17 -9.26 20.40
N TRP A 40 -3.27 -8.72 19.88
CA TRP A 40 -3.96 -9.26 18.69
C TRP A 40 -3.87 -8.39 17.43
N HIS A 41 -3.32 -7.17 17.53
CA HIS A 41 -3.00 -6.41 16.32
C HIS A 41 -1.64 -6.86 15.80
N ALA A 42 -1.67 -7.56 14.69
CA ALA A 42 -0.50 -7.75 13.87
C ALA A 42 -0.02 -6.37 13.40
N LYS A 43 0.92 -5.76 14.14
CA LYS A 43 1.60 -4.49 13.77
C LYS A 43 2.46 -4.63 12.51
N ASN A 44 2.25 -5.67 11.73
CA ASN A 44 3.03 -5.97 10.55
C ASN A 44 2.07 -6.30 9.43
N LEU A 45 2.09 -5.46 8.41
CA LEU A 45 1.28 -5.59 7.20
C LEU A 45 1.33 -7.01 6.60
N TRP A 46 2.50 -7.66 6.65
CA TRP A 46 2.69 -9.00 6.12
C TRP A 46 1.95 -10.08 6.91
N VAL A 47 1.91 -9.93 8.23
CA VAL A 47 1.17 -10.83 9.13
C VAL A 47 -0.33 -10.60 8.96
N HIS A 48 -0.77 -9.34 8.85
CA HIS A 48 -2.17 -9.02 8.57
C HIS A 48 -2.64 -9.62 7.24
N LEU A 49 -1.87 -9.44 6.14
CA LEU A 49 -2.20 -10.03 4.84
C LEU A 49 -2.21 -11.56 4.86
N LEU A 50 -1.30 -12.18 5.60
CA LEU A 50 -1.27 -13.64 5.71
C LEU A 50 -2.51 -14.19 6.45
N PHE A 51 -2.99 -13.49 7.48
CA PHE A 51 -4.18 -13.90 8.21
C PHE A 51 -5.48 -13.63 7.43
N GLU A 52 -5.63 -12.46 6.80
CA GLU A 52 -6.86 -12.07 6.11
C GLU A 52 -6.99 -12.70 4.71
N GLN A 53 -5.88 -12.79 3.97
CA GLN A 53 -5.87 -13.15 2.55
C GLN A 53 -5.06 -14.43 2.26
N GLY A 54 -4.37 -14.98 3.26
CA GLY A 54 -3.55 -16.17 3.11
C GLY A 54 -2.30 -15.95 2.26
N TRP A 55 -1.61 -17.06 1.96
CA TRP A 55 -0.40 -17.06 1.15
C TRP A 55 -0.59 -16.44 -0.24
N LEU A 56 -1.76 -16.65 -0.85
CA LEU A 56 -2.06 -16.11 -2.18
C LEU A 56 -2.05 -14.58 -2.17
N GLY A 57 -2.65 -13.97 -1.14
CA GLY A 57 -2.67 -12.52 -0.98
C GLY A 57 -1.28 -11.93 -0.80
N VAL A 58 -0.49 -12.53 0.08
CA VAL A 58 0.90 -12.14 0.31
C VAL A 58 1.72 -12.21 -0.97
N VAL A 59 1.62 -13.31 -1.73
CA VAL A 59 2.36 -13.48 -2.98
C VAL A 59 1.94 -12.44 -4.02
N LEU A 60 0.64 -12.28 -4.27
CA LEU A 60 0.15 -11.31 -5.26
C LEU A 60 0.52 -9.87 -4.90
N PHE A 61 0.39 -9.51 -3.62
CA PHE A 61 0.79 -8.20 -3.11
C PHE A 61 2.29 -7.96 -3.27
N SER A 62 3.11 -8.97 -2.97
CA SER A 62 4.57 -8.88 -3.16
C SER A 62 4.93 -8.70 -4.64
N MET A 63 4.27 -9.44 -5.53
CA MET A 63 4.50 -9.35 -6.97
C MET A 63 4.18 -7.96 -7.52
N ILE A 64 3.04 -7.37 -7.13
CA ILE A 64 2.67 -6.03 -7.60
C ILE A 64 3.58 -4.94 -7.01
N MET A 65 4.02 -5.09 -5.75
CA MET A 65 5.02 -4.23 -5.12
C MET A 65 6.34 -4.24 -5.89
N ILE A 66 6.88 -5.42 -6.14
CA ILE A 66 8.15 -5.58 -6.89
C ILE A 66 8.00 -4.98 -8.29
N LEU A 67 6.88 -5.24 -8.96
CA LEU A 67 6.61 -4.71 -10.31
C LEU A 67 6.58 -3.18 -10.33
N ALA A 68 5.91 -2.56 -9.37
CA ALA A 68 5.84 -1.10 -9.24
C ALA A 68 7.23 -0.50 -9.01
N LEU A 69 8.01 -1.07 -8.06
CA LEU A 69 9.37 -0.62 -7.78
C LEU A 69 10.28 -0.74 -9.02
N VAL A 70 10.24 -1.86 -9.73
CA VAL A 70 11.05 -2.07 -10.94
C VAL A 70 10.68 -1.09 -12.05
N ARG A 71 9.38 -0.84 -12.27
CA ARG A 71 8.92 0.11 -13.30
C ARG A 71 9.30 1.54 -12.97
N LEU A 72 9.14 1.95 -11.71
CA LEU A 72 9.52 3.28 -11.26
C LEU A 72 11.03 3.48 -11.29
N MET A 73 11.85 2.52 -10.83
CA MET A 73 13.32 2.59 -10.94
C MET A 73 13.79 2.77 -12.39
N ARG A 74 13.18 2.05 -13.35
CA ARG A 74 13.48 2.22 -14.78
C ARG A 74 13.09 3.60 -15.29
N ALA A 75 11.97 4.16 -14.84
CA ALA A 75 11.52 5.49 -15.23
C ALA A 75 12.35 6.62 -14.59
N VAL A 76 12.86 6.43 -13.37
CA VAL A 76 13.85 7.32 -12.76
C VAL A 76 15.12 7.34 -13.60
N GLY A 77 15.59 6.17 -14.07
CA GLY A 77 16.73 6.09 -15.00
C GLY A 77 16.50 6.80 -16.34
N GLN A 78 15.25 7.11 -16.70
CA GLN A 78 14.89 7.88 -17.89
C GLN A 78 14.73 9.39 -17.63
N GLY A 79 14.98 9.85 -16.39
CA GLY A 79 14.98 11.28 -16.04
C GLY A 79 13.61 11.85 -15.65
N GLY A 80 12.60 11.01 -15.40
CA GLY A 80 11.27 11.47 -15.00
C GLY A 80 11.21 11.90 -13.53
N LEU A 81 11.07 13.20 -13.25
CA LEU A 81 10.96 13.73 -11.88
C LEU A 81 9.77 13.14 -11.11
N GLU A 82 8.63 12.95 -11.81
CA GLU A 82 7.41 12.36 -11.25
C GLU A 82 7.62 10.91 -10.77
N ALA A 83 8.36 10.12 -11.56
CA ALA A 83 8.68 8.73 -11.19
C ALA A 83 9.58 8.67 -9.96
N THR A 84 10.49 9.62 -9.79
CA THR A 84 11.36 9.72 -8.60
C THR A 84 10.56 10.02 -7.34
N VAL A 85 9.62 10.96 -7.41
CA VAL A 85 8.74 11.30 -6.28
C VAL A 85 7.86 10.09 -5.91
N LEU A 86 7.28 9.41 -6.90
CA LEU A 86 6.47 8.22 -6.67
C LEU A 86 7.29 7.05 -6.09
N LEU A 87 8.53 6.86 -6.56
CA LEU A 87 9.44 5.85 -6.02
C LEU A 87 9.80 6.14 -4.57
N ALA A 88 10.11 7.39 -4.24
CA ALA A 88 10.43 7.80 -2.87
C ALA A 88 9.22 7.63 -1.94
N ALA A 89 8.02 8.02 -2.39
CA ALA A 89 6.79 7.87 -1.63
C ALA A 89 6.44 6.39 -1.37
N LEU A 90 6.53 5.53 -2.39
CA LEU A 90 6.29 4.10 -2.23
C LEU A 90 7.38 3.41 -1.40
N GLY A 91 8.64 3.82 -1.53
CA GLY A 91 9.74 3.31 -0.73
C GLY A 91 9.58 3.66 0.76
N ALA A 92 9.26 4.93 1.06
CA ALA A 92 8.96 5.36 2.42
C ALA A 92 7.75 4.60 2.99
N TRP A 93 6.69 4.43 2.20
CA TRP A 93 5.53 3.66 2.61
C TRP A 93 5.88 2.18 2.89
N ALA A 94 6.66 1.53 2.03
CA ALA A 94 7.06 0.14 2.22
C ALA A 94 7.88 -0.07 3.51
N ILE A 95 8.76 0.89 3.83
CA ILE A 95 9.53 0.89 5.09
C ILE A 95 8.60 1.05 6.29
N VAL A 96 7.64 1.98 6.23
CA VAL A 96 6.68 2.21 7.32
C VAL A 96 5.73 1.02 7.49
N GLY A 97 5.26 0.41 6.40
CA GLY A 97 4.40 -0.78 6.40
C GLY A 97 5.07 -2.04 6.93
N MET A 98 6.41 -2.05 7.03
CA MET A 98 7.16 -3.14 7.67
C MET A 98 7.08 -3.07 9.21
N VAL A 99 6.84 -1.88 9.75
CA VAL A 99 6.84 -1.59 11.21
C VAL A 99 5.42 -1.45 11.76
N ASP A 100 4.46 -1.04 10.94
CA ASP A 100 3.06 -0.86 11.35
C ASP A 100 2.05 -1.29 10.27
N SER A 101 0.84 -1.69 10.68
CA SER A 101 -0.26 -1.97 9.76
C SER A 101 -0.95 -0.66 9.37
N LEU A 102 -0.34 0.10 8.47
CA LEU A 102 -0.94 1.34 7.94
C LEU A 102 -2.29 1.13 7.23
N VAL A 103 -2.63 -0.12 6.93
CA VAL A 103 -3.85 -0.54 6.25
C VAL A 103 -5.06 -0.61 7.21
N ASP A 104 -4.83 -0.54 8.52
CA ASP A 104 -5.90 -0.53 9.55
C ASP A 104 -6.86 0.67 9.39
N ALA A 105 -6.40 1.74 8.74
CA ALA A 105 -7.26 2.84 8.32
C ALA A 105 -7.67 2.69 6.84
N PRO A 106 -8.96 2.47 6.51
CA PRO A 106 -9.43 2.26 5.14
C PRO A 106 -9.00 3.34 4.14
N ARG A 107 -8.91 4.59 4.61
CA ARG A 107 -8.46 5.76 3.85
C ARG A 107 -6.98 5.68 3.44
N LEU A 108 -6.11 5.19 4.33
CA LEU A 108 -4.69 5.04 4.06
C LEU A 108 -4.45 3.87 3.13
N ALA A 109 -5.17 2.76 3.34
CA ALA A 109 -5.19 1.63 2.43
C ALA A 109 -5.50 2.06 1.00
N LEU A 110 -6.59 2.80 0.78
CA LEU A 110 -6.98 3.26 -0.55
C LEU A 110 -5.90 4.12 -1.23
N LEU A 111 -5.35 5.09 -0.51
CA LEU A 111 -4.32 5.99 -1.05
C LEU A 111 -3.08 5.21 -1.48
N VAL A 112 -2.64 4.29 -0.64
CA VAL A 112 -1.46 3.44 -0.88
C VAL A 112 -1.69 2.48 -2.05
N TYR A 113 -2.80 1.75 -2.04
CA TYR A 113 -3.11 0.83 -3.14
C TYR A 113 -3.24 1.61 -4.45
N GLY A 114 -3.83 2.81 -4.43
CA GLY A 114 -3.87 3.71 -5.59
C GLY A 114 -2.48 4.08 -6.12
N LEU A 115 -1.58 4.55 -5.25
CA LEU A 115 -0.20 4.85 -5.61
C LEU A 115 0.54 3.63 -6.16
N LEU A 116 0.33 2.47 -5.56
CA LEU A 116 0.91 1.20 -5.96
C LEU A 116 0.44 0.80 -7.37
N PHE A 117 -0.86 0.92 -7.66
CA PHE A 117 -1.40 0.68 -8.99
C PHE A 117 -0.89 1.68 -10.02
N ILE A 118 -0.75 2.96 -9.67
CA ILE A 118 -0.17 3.98 -10.57
C ILE A 118 1.30 3.67 -10.88
N GLY A 119 2.08 3.30 -9.87
CA GLY A 119 3.48 2.86 -10.04
C GLY A 119 3.59 1.59 -10.87
N ALA A 120 2.70 0.62 -10.63
CA ALA A 120 2.64 -0.61 -11.42
C ALA A 120 2.20 -0.35 -12.87
N ALA A 121 1.29 0.59 -13.13
CA ALA A 121 0.85 0.97 -14.46
C ALA A 121 1.85 1.91 -15.19
N TRP A 122 2.92 2.34 -14.52
CA TRP A 122 3.88 3.29 -15.07
C TRP A 122 4.55 2.73 -16.34
N GLY A 123 4.39 3.44 -17.45
CA GLY A 123 4.91 3.02 -18.75
C GLY A 123 4.14 1.88 -19.43
N ALA A 124 3.00 1.44 -18.89
CA ALA A 124 2.09 0.49 -19.56
C ALA A 124 1.22 1.16 -20.64
N SER A 125 1.48 2.44 -20.96
CA SER A 125 0.78 3.16 -22.01
C SER A 125 0.81 2.34 -23.31
N PRO A 126 -0.35 2.06 -23.93
CA PRO A 126 -0.40 1.34 -25.18
C PRO A 126 0.49 2.06 -26.18
N ARG A 127 1.58 1.41 -26.60
CA ARG A 127 2.36 1.88 -27.74
C ARG A 127 1.38 1.93 -28.90
N ALA A 128 0.96 3.15 -29.28
CA ALA A 128 0.16 3.33 -30.47
C ALA A 128 0.86 2.59 -31.62
N PRO A 129 0.18 1.71 -32.37
CA PRO A 129 0.82 0.97 -33.45
C PRO A 129 1.42 2.00 -34.39
N ALA A 130 2.75 1.98 -34.51
CA ALA A 130 3.49 2.84 -35.41
C ALA A 130 2.88 2.71 -36.79
N LYS A 131 2.23 3.77 -37.29
CA LYS A 131 1.75 3.83 -38.67
C LYS A 131 2.93 3.42 -39.55
N SER A 132 2.83 2.24 -40.15
CA SER A 132 3.84 1.70 -41.05
C SER A 132 4.08 2.77 -42.10
N ARG A 133 5.26 3.40 -42.04
CA ARG A 133 5.72 4.38 -43.00
C ARG A 133 5.79 3.66 -44.34
N GLN A 134 4.70 3.76 -45.11
CA GLN A 134 4.54 3.19 -46.43
C GLN A 134 5.61 3.83 -47.29
N ARG A 135 6.72 3.11 -47.38
CA ARG A 135 7.91 3.47 -48.13
C ARG A 135 7.51 3.27 -49.59
N SER A 136 6.87 4.29 -50.17
CA SER A 136 6.67 4.41 -51.62
C SER A 136 8.05 4.45 -52.27
N ARG A 137 8.62 3.27 -52.51
CA ARG A 137 9.65 3.03 -53.51
C ARG A 137 8.96 3.21 -54.86
N HIS A 138 8.77 4.47 -55.26
CA HIS A 138 8.37 4.77 -56.63
C HIS A 138 9.63 4.67 -57.50
N HIS A 139 9.70 3.55 -58.20
CA HIS A 139 10.47 3.25 -59.41
C HIS A 139 11.54 4.27 -59.84
N ARG A 140 12.80 3.89 -59.56
CA ARG A 140 13.95 4.28 -60.39
C ARG A 140 13.85 3.43 -61.68
N ARG A 141 13.35 4.00 -62.77
CA ARG A 141 13.49 3.40 -64.11
C ARG A 141 14.77 3.98 -64.72
N TYR A 142 15.77 3.12 -64.82
CA TYR A 142 17.00 3.38 -65.55
C TYR A 142 16.66 3.43 -67.04
N GLY A 143 17.07 4.50 -67.70
CA GLY A 143 17.03 4.69 -69.15
C GLY A 143 18.20 5.56 -69.52
N SER A 144 19.38 4.93 -69.54
CA SER A 144 20.59 5.46 -70.14
C SER A 144 20.47 5.33 -71.66
N ASP A 145 20.69 6.43 -72.38
CA ASP A 145 21.36 6.54 -73.68
C ASP A 145 21.49 8.06 -73.95
N SER A 146 22.66 8.68 -73.77
CA SER A 146 23.72 8.88 -74.80
C SER A 146 23.14 9.64 -76.03
N VAL A 147 23.63 10.80 -76.50
CA VAL A 147 24.97 11.38 -76.66
C VAL A 147 24.87 12.91 -76.92
N ALA A 148 25.91 13.61 -76.48
CA ALA A 148 26.45 14.95 -76.79
C ALA A 148 25.87 15.86 -77.90
N GLY A 149 25.86 17.17 -77.59
CA GLY A 149 26.67 18.17 -78.33
C GLY A 149 25.92 19.24 -79.15
N PRO A 150 26.51 20.43 -79.36
CA PRO A 150 25.79 21.71 -79.42
C PRO A 150 25.75 22.38 -80.81
N ALA A 151 24.88 23.37 -80.97
CA ALA A 151 25.05 24.54 -81.84
C ALA A 151 24.11 25.66 -81.37
#